data_AF-A0A7L2CA17-F1
#
_entry.id   AF-A0A7L2CA17-F1
#
_cell.length_a   1.000
_cell.length_b   1.000
_cell.length_c   1.000
_cell.angle_alpha   90.00
_cell.angle_beta   90.00
_cell.angle_gamma   90.00
#
_symmetry.space_group_name_H-M   'P 1'
#
loop_
_entity.id
_entity.type
_entity.pdbx_description
1 polymer ?
#
loop_
_entity_poly.entity_id
_entity_poly.type
_entity_poly.pdbx_seq_one_letter_code
_entity_poly.pdbx_strand_id
1 'polypeptide(L)'
;QSVVDDWIESYKQDRDIALLDLINFFIQCSGCRGTVRIEMFRNMQNAEIIRKMTEEFDEVEYTNSCLKHYEIYYHILLTFNTCSSPSVALQDSGDYPLTMPGPQWKKFRSNFCEFIGVLVRQCQYSIIYDEYMMDTVISLLTGLSDSQVRAFRHTSTLAAMKLMTALVNVALNLSIHQDNTQRQYEAERNKMIGKRANERLELLLQKRKEASEKTIFFSW
;
A
#
# COMPACT_ATOMS: atom_id res chain seq x y z
N GLN A 1 -3.40 3.75 13.07
CA GLN A 1 -4.48 4.52 12.40
C GLN A 1 -3.93 5.87 11.94
N SER A 2 -3.35 6.71 12.81
CA SER A 2 -2.84 8.05 12.46
C SER A 2 -1.99 8.12 11.20
N VAL A 3 -0.94 7.29 11.07
CA VAL A 3 0.00 7.36 9.91
C VAL A 3 -0.69 7.15 8.56
N VAL A 4 -1.72 6.30 8.49
CA VAL A 4 -2.47 6.06 7.25
C VAL A 4 -3.38 7.23 6.94
N ASP A 5 -4.03 7.77 7.97
CA ASP A 5 -4.92 8.93 7.79
C ASP A 5 -4.11 10.17 7.36
N ASP A 6 -2.93 10.39 7.96
CA ASP A 6 -1.98 11.45 7.59
C ASP A 6 -1.51 11.29 6.13
N TRP A 7 -1.18 10.06 5.71
CA TRP A 7 -0.81 9.78 4.32
C TRP A 7 -1.97 10.04 3.34
N ILE A 8 -3.21 9.70 3.73
CA ILE A 8 -4.40 9.97 2.92
C ILE A 8 -4.64 11.47 2.75
N GLU A 9 -4.41 12.26 3.81
CA GLU A 9 -4.49 13.72 3.70
C GLU A 9 -3.42 14.28 2.77
N SER A 10 -2.18 13.80 2.87
CA SER A 10 -1.10 14.16 1.94
C SER A 10 -1.47 13.80 0.49
N TYR A 11 -2.03 12.61 0.26
CA TYR A 11 -2.46 12.16 -1.07
C TYR A 11 -3.54 13.05 -1.69
N LYS A 12 -4.47 13.55 -0.87
CA LYS A 12 -5.50 14.49 -1.34
C LYS A 12 -4.93 15.87 -1.69
N GLN A 13 -3.80 16.26 -1.10
CA GLN A 13 -3.14 17.53 -1.37
C GLN A 13 -2.24 17.44 -2.60
N ASP A 14 -1.35 16.44 -2.63
CA ASP A 14 -0.46 16.17 -3.75
C ASP A 14 -0.25 14.66 -3.91
N ARG A 15 -0.88 14.10 -4.94
CA ARG A 15 -0.85 12.66 -5.23
C ARG A 15 0.56 12.17 -5.55
N ASP A 16 1.36 12.95 -6.26
CA ASP A 16 2.71 12.54 -6.68
C ASP A 16 3.62 12.41 -5.46
N ILE A 17 3.58 13.40 -4.57
CA ILE A 17 4.44 13.43 -3.37
C ILE A 17 4.06 12.29 -2.43
N ALA A 18 2.77 12.08 -2.17
CA ALA A 18 2.32 11.00 -1.30
C ALA A 18 2.66 9.61 -1.89
N LEU A 19 2.54 9.42 -3.20
CA LEU A 19 2.97 8.16 -3.84
C LEU A 19 4.48 7.98 -3.81
N LEU A 20 5.25 9.04 -3.99
CA LEU A 20 6.71 8.98 -3.85
C LEU A 20 7.12 8.50 -2.45
N ASP A 21 6.46 9.00 -1.41
CA ASP A 21 6.69 8.56 -0.03
C ASP A 21 6.32 7.08 0.14
N LEU A 22 5.21 6.63 -0.47
CA LEU A 22 4.78 5.23 -0.41
C LEU A 22 5.73 4.30 -1.19
N ILE A 23 6.25 4.74 -2.34
CA ILE A 23 7.26 4.01 -3.13
C ILE A 23 8.54 3.85 -2.32
N ASN A 24 9.04 4.96 -1.77
CA ASN A 24 10.23 4.96 -0.92
C ASN A 24 10.05 4.09 0.33
N PHE A 25 8.85 4.08 0.92
CA PHE A 25 8.52 3.17 2.02
C PHE A 25 8.73 1.69 1.64
N PHE A 26 8.24 1.23 0.49
CA PHE A 26 8.46 -0.17 0.06
C PHE A 26 9.92 -0.49 -0.24
N ILE A 27 10.65 0.44 -0.86
CA ILE A 27 12.07 0.30 -1.18
C ILE A 27 12.90 0.21 0.12
N GLN A 28 12.65 1.10 1.08
CA GLN A 28 13.34 1.13 2.38
C GLN A 28 12.96 -0.06 3.28
N CYS A 29 11.72 -0.57 3.21
CA CYS A 29 11.33 -1.81 3.90
C CYS A 29 12.13 -3.03 3.41
N SER A 30 12.68 -2.95 2.20
CA SER A 30 13.57 -3.98 1.65
C SER A 30 15.02 -3.81 2.11
N GLY A 31 15.34 -2.78 2.91
CA GLY A 31 16.69 -2.47 3.37
C GLY A 31 17.50 -1.58 2.41
N CYS A 32 16.90 -1.12 1.30
CA CYS A 32 17.57 -0.23 0.37
C CYS A 32 17.70 1.18 0.96
N ARG A 33 18.86 1.81 0.78
CA ARG A 33 19.13 3.19 1.20
C ARG A 33 18.92 4.21 0.10
N GLY A 34 18.82 3.74 -1.14
CA GLY A 34 18.47 4.56 -2.28
C GLY A 34 17.13 5.25 -2.05
N THR A 35 17.05 6.50 -2.49
CA THR A 35 15.83 7.30 -2.38
C THR A 35 15.40 7.71 -3.77
N VAL A 36 14.19 7.29 -4.15
CA VAL A 36 13.56 7.73 -5.38
C VAL A 36 13.25 9.22 -5.22
N ARG A 37 13.81 10.04 -6.10
CA ARG A 37 13.56 11.47 -6.16
C ARG A 37 12.31 11.76 -6.99
N ILE A 38 11.64 12.88 -6.73
CA ILE A 38 10.44 13.30 -7.47
C ILE A 38 10.68 13.39 -8.98
N GLU A 39 11.88 13.81 -9.40
CA GLU A 39 12.27 13.86 -10.81
C GLU A 39 12.34 12.47 -11.44
N MET A 40 12.74 11.45 -10.67
CA MET A 40 12.76 10.07 -11.16
C MET A 40 11.33 9.56 -11.30
N PHE A 41 10.48 9.83 -10.31
CA PHE A 41 9.08 9.40 -10.35
C PHE A 41 8.30 10.04 -11.52
N ARG A 42 8.56 11.31 -11.84
CA ARG A 42 7.87 12.00 -12.93
C ARG A 42 8.40 11.67 -14.32
N ASN A 43 9.69 11.35 -14.43
CA ASN A 43 10.35 11.24 -15.74
C ASN A 43 10.79 9.82 -16.11
N MET A 44 10.68 8.85 -15.20
CA MET A 44 11.12 7.48 -15.42
C MET A 44 9.97 6.50 -15.27
N GLN A 45 10.02 5.41 -16.03
CA GLN A 45 9.11 4.29 -15.82
C GLN A 45 9.52 3.50 -14.58
N ASN A 46 8.57 2.83 -13.94
CA ASN A 46 8.82 2.00 -12.75
C ASN A 46 9.96 1.00 -12.95
N ALA A 47 10.07 0.39 -14.13
CA ALA A 47 11.17 -0.54 -14.45
C ALA A 47 12.55 0.13 -14.38
N GLU A 48 12.67 1.39 -14.82
CA GLU A 48 13.93 2.13 -14.77
C GLU A 48 14.26 2.60 -13.35
N ILE A 49 13.25 3.01 -12.58
CA ILE A 49 13.40 3.34 -11.16
C ILE A 49 13.93 2.12 -10.40
N ILE A 50 13.31 0.94 -10.61
CA ILE A 50 13.73 -0.31 -9.95
C ILE A 50 15.16 -0.70 -10.33
N ARG A 51 15.54 -0.53 -11.61
CA ARG A 51 16.91 -0.78 -12.06
C ARG A 51 17.92 0.12 -11.34
N LYS A 52 17.64 1.43 -11.25
CA LYS A 52 18.50 2.36 -10.50
C LYS A 52 18.58 2.04 -9.02
N MET A 53 17.45 1.70 -8.38
CA MET A 53 17.44 1.31 -6.97
C MET A 53 18.15 -0.01 -6.71
N THR A 54 18.22 -0.89 -7.72
CA THR A 54 19.01 -2.13 -7.68
C THR A 54 20.50 -1.82 -7.76
N GLU A 55 20.91 -0.93 -8.68
CA GLU A 55 22.31 -0.47 -8.79
C GLU A 55 22.78 0.22 -7.49
N GLU A 56 21.95 1.09 -6.89
CA GLU A 56 22.24 1.74 -5.61
C GLU A 56 22.25 0.77 -4.42
N PHE A 57 21.57 -0.37 -4.51
CA PHE A 57 21.60 -1.40 -3.46
C PHE A 57 22.95 -2.11 -3.43
N ASP A 58 23.48 -2.44 -4.61
CA ASP A 58 24.74 -3.16 -4.77
C ASP A 58 25.95 -2.27 -4.41
N GLU A 59 25.92 -0.96 -4.69
CA GLU A 59 27.02 -0.03 -4.34
C GLU A 59 27.28 0.06 -2.82
N VAL A 60 26.24 -0.05 -2.00
CA VAL A 60 26.34 0.04 -0.53
C VAL A 60 27.00 -1.19 0.09
N GLU A 61 26.90 -2.36 -0.54
CA GLU A 61 27.67 -3.56 -0.14
C GLU A 61 29.18 -3.36 -0.34
N TYR A 62 29.60 -2.58 -1.35
CA TYR A 62 31.03 -2.37 -1.65
C TYR A 62 31.68 -1.25 -0.82
N THR A 63 30.93 -0.23 -0.39
CA THR A 63 31.48 0.90 0.41
C THR A 63 31.11 0.80 1.89
N ASN A 64 31.84 -0.01 2.65
CA ASN A 64 31.80 -0.01 4.11
C ASN A 64 32.19 1.38 4.67
N SER A 65 31.24 2.10 5.27
CA SER A 65 31.53 3.11 6.29
C SER A 65 30.43 3.21 7.36
N CYS A 66 30.86 2.92 8.59
CA CYS A 66 30.08 2.38 9.69
C CYS A 66 29.45 3.43 10.63
N LEU A 67 29.27 4.70 10.21
CA LEU A 67 28.87 5.76 11.16
C LEU A 67 27.59 6.55 10.82
N LYS A 68 27.01 6.42 9.62
CA LYS A 68 25.70 7.03 9.30
C LYS A 68 24.50 6.10 9.53
N HIS A 69 24.77 4.90 10.07
CA HIS A 69 23.80 3.82 10.30
C HIS A 69 22.74 4.16 11.39
N TYR A 70 22.98 5.16 12.24
CA TYR A 70 22.16 5.44 13.42
C TYR A 70 20.99 6.40 13.16
N GLU A 71 21.18 7.44 12.34
CA GLU A 71 20.23 8.57 12.21
C GLU A 71 18.95 8.21 11.43
N ILE A 72 19.04 7.39 10.38
CA ILE A 72 17.87 7.03 9.54
C ILE A 72 17.07 5.88 10.18
N TYR A 73 17.75 4.95 10.84
CA TYR A 73 17.11 3.90 11.65
C TYR A 73 16.27 4.53 12.78
N TYR A 74 16.76 5.63 13.36
CA TYR A 74 16.02 6.44 14.33
C TYR A 74 14.77 7.08 13.72
N HIS A 75 14.80 7.59 12.48
CA HIS A 75 13.63 8.17 11.81
C HIS A 75 12.51 7.16 11.49
N ILE A 76 12.86 5.94 11.07
CA ILE A 76 11.89 4.84 10.84
C ILE A 76 11.31 4.34 12.18
N LEU A 77 12.15 4.21 13.23
CA LEU A 77 11.68 3.84 14.57
C LEU A 77 10.83 4.94 15.22
N LEU A 78 11.09 6.22 14.93
CA LEU A 78 10.32 7.38 15.40
C LEU A 78 8.96 7.48 14.70
N THR A 79 8.89 7.28 13.38
CA THR A 79 7.61 7.26 12.64
C THR A 79 6.69 6.11 13.09
N PHE A 80 7.26 4.99 13.54
CA PHE A 80 6.51 3.87 14.11
C PHE A 80 6.44 3.85 15.65
N ASN A 81 6.98 4.88 16.33
CA ASN A 81 7.02 5.02 17.79
C ASN A 81 7.42 3.72 18.53
N THR A 82 8.51 3.09 18.08
CA THR A 82 9.04 1.86 18.68
C THR A 82 10.51 1.99 19.05
N CYS A 83 10.73 2.46 20.28
CA CYS A 83 11.81 2.08 21.20
C CYS A 83 13.09 2.91 21.24
N SER A 84 13.48 3.21 22.47
CA SER A 84 14.80 3.69 22.90
C SER A 84 15.85 2.58 22.73
N SER A 85 16.94 2.93 22.06
CA SER A 85 18.25 2.29 22.01
C SER A 85 18.36 0.92 21.32
N PRO A 86 18.93 0.84 20.10
CA PRO A 86 19.29 -0.42 19.48
C PRO A 86 20.77 -0.76 19.69
N SER A 87 21.02 -1.95 20.23
CA SER A 87 22.35 -2.58 20.26
C SER A 87 22.32 -3.84 19.37
N VAL A 88 23.26 -3.86 18.41
CA VAL A 88 23.88 -5.04 17.76
C VAL A 88 23.19 -5.68 16.53
N ALA A 89 24.06 -5.93 15.53
CA ALA A 89 24.08 -6.97 14.49
C ALA A 89 23.76 -6.54 13.05
N LEU A 90 24.69 -5.84 12.41
CA LEU A 90 24.82 -5.79 10.95
C LEU A 90 26.31 -5.88 10.59
N GLN A 91 26.83 -7.10 10.53
CA GLN A 91 28.14 -7.39 9.96
C GLN A 91 27.94 -8.46 8.87
N ASP A 92 28.21 -8.06 7.62
CA ASP A 92 28.57 -8.93 6.49
C ASP A 92 27.52 -9.90 5.93
N SER A 93 26.27 -9.79 6.33
CA SER A 93 25.20 -10.69 5.93
C SER A 93 24.23 -9.92 5.04
N GLY A 94 23.82 -10.48 3.89
CA GLY A 94 22.74 -9.98 3.04
C GLY A 94 21.36 -10.02 3.71
N ASP A 95 21.31 -9.59 4.98
CA ASP A 95 20.17 -9.48 5.85
C ASP A 95 19.43 -8.18 5.60
N TYR A 96 18.12 -8.28 5.58
CA TYR A 96 17.20 -7.15 5.37
C TYR A 96 16.07 -7.23 6.42
N PRO A 97 15.31 -6.14 6.64
CA PRO A 97 14.38 -6.03 7.77
C PRO A 97 13.44 -7.21 8.02
N LEU A 98 13.08 -7.97 6.98
CA LEU A 98 12.19 -9.13 7.07
C LEU A 98 12.88 -10.45 7.47
N THR A 99 14.21 -10.56 7.33
CA THR A 99 14.98 -11.76 7.73
C THR A 99 15.67 -11.60 9.07
N MET A 100 15.79 -10.37 9.57
CA MET A 100 16.51 -10.13 10.82
C MET A 100 15.84 -10.81 12.03
N PRO A 101 16.62 -11.53 12.86
CA PRO A 101 16.11 -12.15 14.06
C PRO A 101 15.92 -11.10 15.18
N GLY A 102 14.87 -11.26 15.97
CA GLY A 102 14.61 -10.44 17.16
C GLY A 102 13.17 -9.99 17.30
N PRO A 103 12.71 -9.65 18.51
CA PRO A 103 11.33 -9.24 18.76
C PRO A 103 10.94 -7.96 18.01
N GLN A 104 11.87 -7.02 17.85
CA GLN A 104 11.66 -5.78 17.11
C GLN A 104 11.34 -6.01 15.63
N TRP A 105 12.05 -6.94 14.98
CA TRP A 105 11.88 -7.27 13.57
C TRP A 105 10.62 -8.10 13.30
N LYS A 106 10.25 -8.95 14.26
CA LYS A 106 8.93 -9.62 14.26
C LYS A 106 7.80 -8.58 14.33
N LYS A 107 7.93 -7.57 15.20
CA LYS A 107 6.97 -6.46 15.30
C LYS A 107 6.93 -5.63 14.02
N PHE A 108 8.08 -5.28 13.46
CA PHE A 108 8.17 -4.60 12.16
C PHE A 108 7.41 -5.37 11.07
N ARG A 109 7.63 -6.69 10.93
CA ARG A 109 6.92 -7.51 9.95
C ARG A 109 5.40 -7.49 10.17
N SER A 110 4.95 -7.53 11.42
CA SER A 110 3.53 -7.41 11.77
C SER A 110 2.97 -6.05 11.36
N ASN A 111 3.64 -4.97 11.75
CA ASN A 111 3.25 -3.60 11.45
C ASN A 111 3.24 -3.32 9.93
N PHE A 112 4.21 -3.84 9.19
CA PHE A 112 4.28 -3.75 7.73
C PHE A 112 3.06 -4.39 7.07
N CYS A 113 2.71 -5.60 7.48
CA CYS A 113 1.54 -6.30 6.97
C CYS A 113 0.23 -5.59 7.35
N GLU A 114 0.15 -5.08 8.57
CA GLU A 114 -1.01 -4.34 9.07
C GLU A 114 -1.19 -3.01 8.34
N PHE A 115 -0.11 -2.27 8.13
CA PHE A 115 -0.11 -0.99 7.42
C PHE A 115 -0.74 -1.13 6.04
N ILE A 116 -0.32 -2.11 5.24
CA ILE A 116 -0.87 -2.36 3.90
C ILE A 116 -2.38 -2.64 3.98
N GLY A 117 -2.80 -3.46 4.95
CA GLY A 117 -4.22 -3.76 5.16
C GLY A 117 -5.03 -2.54 5.59
N VAL A 118 -4.52 -1.71 6.51
CA VAL A 118 -5.18 -0.49 6.96
C VAL A 118 -5.26 0.53 5.82
N LEU A 119 -4.18 0.72 5.06
CA LEU A 119 -4.11 1.63 3.92
C LEU A 119 -5.23 1.37 2.91
N VAL A 120 -5.35 0.12 2.45
CA VAL A 120 -6.39 -0.28 1.49
C VAL A 120 -7.79 -0.11 2.09
N ARG A 121 -7.98 -0.51 3.36
CA ARG A 121 -9.27 -0.35 4.05
C ARG A 121 -9.69 1.11 4.17
N GLN A 122 -8.78 2.02 4.51
CA GLN A 122 -9.11 3.44 4.64
C GLN A 122 -9.36 4.09 3.26
N CYS A 123 -8.68 3.61 2.21
CA CYS A 123 -8.84 4.11 0.84
C CYS A 123 -10.09 3.55 0.12
N GLN A 124 -10.72 2.49 0.65
CA GLN A 124 -11.68 1.62 -0.06
C GLN A 124 -12.92 2.30 -0.66
N TYR A 125 -13.24 3.51 -0.24
CA TYR A 125 -14.46 4.21 -0.67
C TYR A 125 -14.26 5.13 -1.87
N SER A 126 -13.03 5.61 -2.10
CA SER A 126 -12.73 6.63 -3.11
C SER A 126 -11.38 6.42 -3.77
N ILE A 127 -10.28 6.44 -3.01
CA ILE A 127 -8.91 6.51 -3.55
C ILE A 127 -8.55 5.25 -4.33
N ILE A 128 -9.03 4.06 -3.94
CA ILE A 128 -8.67 2.83 -4.67
C ILE A 128 -9.19 2.79 -6.11
N TYR A 129 -10.18 3.63 -6.44
CA TYR A 129 -10.85 3.66 -7.75
C TYR A 129 -10.37 4.83 -8.62
N ASP A 130 -9.30 5.52 -8.25
CA ASP A 130 -8.83 6.72 -8.94
C ASP A 130 -7.90 6.45 -10.14
N GLU A 131 -7.75 5.17 -10.51
CA GLU A 131 -6.92 4.69 -11.62
C GLU A 131 -5.44 5.12 -11.53
N TYR A 132 -4.97 5.53 -10.35
CA TYR A 132 -3.63 6.06 -10.19
C TYR A 132 -2.87 5.40 -9.04
N MET A 133 -3.44 5.40 -7.84
CA MET A 133 -2.77 4.86 -6.66
C MET A 133 -2.47 3.36 -6.83
N MET A 134 -3.50 2.57 -7.14
CA MET A 134 -3.40 1.12 -7.21
C MET A 134 -2.51 0.66 -8.37
N ASP A 135 -2.64 1.29 -9.54
CA ASP A 135 -1.82 0.98 -10.72
C ASP A 135 -0.34 1.26 -10.45
N THR A 136 -0.03 2.38 -9.81
CA THR A 136 1.34 2.74 -9.43
C THR A 136 1.92 1.72 -8.43
N VAL A 137 1.17 1.39 -7.37
CA VAL A 137 1.62 0.45 -6.33
C VAL A 137 1.77 -0.97 -6.89
N ILE A 138 0.80 -1.46 -7.67
CA ILE A 138 0.86 -2.79 -8.28
C ILE A 138 2.04 -2.86 -9.25
N SER A 139 2.21 -1.87 -10.14
CA SER A 139 3.31 -1.84 -11.09
C SER A 139 4.68 -1.84 -10.39
N LEU A 140 4.84 -1.06 -9.32
CA LEU A 140 6.06 -1.07 -8.50
C LEU A 140 6.30 -2.45 -7.87
N LEU A 141 5.31 -3.00 -7.16
CA LEU A 141 5.45 -4.26 -6.44
C LEU A 141 5.73 -5.43 -7.39
N THR A 142 5.07 -5.47 -8.56
CA THR A 142 5.34 -6.45 -9.61
C THR A 142 6.77 -6.33 -10.11
N GLY A 143 7.25 -5.12 -10.44
CA GLY A 143 8.62 -4.94 -10.90
C GLY A 143 9.66 -5.32 -9.83
N LEU A 144 9.42 -4.97 -8.55
CA LEU A 144 10.30 -5.37 -7.45
C LEU A 144 10.29 -6.89 -7.23
N SER A 145 9.17 -7.56 -7.47
CA SER A 145 9.05 -9.03 -7.33
C SER A 145 9.87 -9.80 -8.37
N ASP A 146 10.17 -9.17 -9.51
CA ASP A 146 11.00 -9.74 -10.58
C ASP A 146 12.48 -9.29 -10.52
N SER A 147 12.85 -8.45 -9.54
CA SER A 147 14.24 -7.99 -9.38
C SER A 147 15.20 -9.14 -9.07
N GLN A 148 16.47 -9.02 -9.47
CA GLN A 148 17.53 -9.98 -9.10
C GLN A 148 17.94 -9.87 -7.62
N VAL A 149 17.60 -8.78 -6.92
CA VAL A 149 17.88 -8.59 -5.49
C VAL A 149 16.87 -9.35 -4.64
N ARG A 150 17.36 -10.28 -3.81
CA ARG A 150 16.52 -11.10 -2.93
C ARG A 150 15.66 -10.27 -1.97
N ALA A 151 16.22 -9.20 -1.43
CA ALA A 151 15.55 -8.34 -0.47
C ALA A 151 14.31 -7.65 -1.07
N PHE A 152 14.43 -7.16 -2.32
CA PHE A 152 13.29 -6.60 -3.06
C PHE A 152 12.24 -7.68 -3.33
N ARG A 153 12.62 -8.83 -3.90
CA ARG A 153 11.65 -9.88 -4.22
C ARG A 153 10.83 -10.34 -3.03
N HIS A 154 11.50 -10.61 -1.90
CA HIS A 154 10.82 -11.14 -0.71
C HIS A 154 9.89 -10.09 -0.10
N THR A 155 10.33 -8.83 -0.02
CA THR A 155 9.55 -7.74 0.55
C THR A 155 8.35 -7.39 -0.32
N SER A 156 8.54 -7.25 -1.63
CA SER A 156 7.47 -6.92 -2.57
C SER A 156 6.43 -8.03 -2.69
N THR A 157 6.86 -9.30 -2.72
CA THR A 157 5.93 -10.44 -2.77
C THR A 157 5.07 -10.50 -1.52
N LEU A 158 5.65 -10.30 -0.33
CA LEU A 158 4.90 -10.22 0.91
C LEU A 158 3.90 -9.06 0.89
N ALA A 159 4.32 -7.89 0.40
CA ALA A 159 3.47 -6.72 0.27
C ALA A 159 2.30 -6.98 -0.70
N ALA A 160 2.57 -7.54 -1.86
CA ALA A 160 1.58 -7.87 -2.88
C ALA A 160 0.56 -8.90 -2.37
N MET A 161 0.99 -9.93 -1.64
CA MET A 161 0.07 -10.88 -1.02
C MET A 161 -0.86 -10.22 0.01
N LYS A 162 -0.33 -9.29 0.82
CA LYS A 162 -1.15 -8.54 1.80
C LYS A 162 -2.07 -7.53 1.13
N LEU A 163 -1.61 -6.88 0.06
CA LEU A 163 -2.41 -5.99 -0.78
C LEU A 163 -3.59 -6.75 -1.39
N MET A 164 -3.32 -7.89 -2.02
CA MET A 164 -4.35 -8.76 -2.62
C MET A 164 -5.36 -9.24 -1.57
N THR A 165 -4.88 -9.67 -0.39
CA THR A 165 -5.77 -10.05 0.72
C THR A 165 -6.69 -8.89 1.13
N ALA A 166 -6.16 -7.66 1.18
CA ALA A 166 -6.96 -6.49 1.54
C ALA A 166 -7.98 -6.14 0.45
N LEU A 167 -7.60 -6.22 -0.83
CA LEU A 167 -8.52 -6.00 -1.96
C LEU A 167 -9.66 -7.03 -1.99
N VAL A 168 -9.38 -8.31 -1.74
CA VAL A 168 -10.41 -9.36 -1.63
C VAL A 168 -11.42 -9.03 -0.54
N ASN A 169 -10.97 -8.50 0.61
CA ASN A 169 -11.88 -8.06 1.68
C ASN A 169 -12.74 -6.87 1.24
N VAL A 170 -12.19 -5.92 0.48
CA VAL A 170 -12.98 -4.80 -0.07
C VAL A 170 -14.01 -5.30 -1.08
N ALA A 171 -13.62 -6.20 -1.99
CA ALA A 171 -14.53 -6.81 -2.96
C ALA A 171 -15.67 -7.58 -2.26
N LEU A 172 -15.37 -8.32 -1.19
CA LEU A 172 -16.37 -9.01 -0.38
C LEU A 172 -17.34 -8.01 0.28
N ASN A 173 -16.83 -6.93 0.88
CA ASN A 173 -17.66 -5.90 1.50
C ASN A 173 -18.55 -5.18 0.47
N LEU A 174 -18.02 -4.94 -0.73
CA LEU A 174 -18.77 -4.34 -1.83
C LEU A 174 -19.90 -5.27 -2.30
N SER A 175 -19.63 -6.57 -2.42
CA SER A 175 -20.64 -7.60 -2.76
C SER A 175 -21.78 -7.64 -1.72
N ILE A 176 -21.43 -7.65 -0.43
CA ILE A 176 -22.42 -7.57 0.66
C ILE A 176 -23.24 -6.28 0.57
N HIS A 177 -22.60 -5.14 0.24
CA HIS A 177 -23.29 -3.86 0.07
C HIS A 177 -24.25 -3.86 -1.13
N GLN A 178 -23.87 -4.50 -2.23
CA GLN A 178 -24.74 -4.70 -3.39
C GLN A 178 -25.96 -5.53 -3.04
N ASP A 179 -25.80 -6.67 -2.36
CA ASP A 179 -26.92 -7.52 -1.95
C ASP A 179 -27.89 -6.80 -1.02
N ASN A 180 -27.37 -6.02 -0.08
CA ASN A 180 -28.19 -5.22 0.83
C ASN A 180 -28.95 -4.11 0.07
N THR A 181 -28.29 -3.44 -0.87
CA THR A 181 -28.91 -2.39 -1.70
C THR A 181 -29.98 -2.98 -2.63
N GLN A 182 -29.73 -4.16 -3.18
CA GLN A 182 -30.69 -4.89 -4.02
C GLN A 182 -31.94 -5.28 -3.21
N ARG A 183 -31.78 -5.82 -2.01
CA ARG A 183 -32.90 -6.14 -1.12
C ARG A 183 -33.71 -4.90 -0.74
N GLN A 184 -33.04 -3.77 -0.47
CA GLN A 184 -33.71 -2.49 -0.19
C GLN A 184 -34.49 -1.98 -1.41
N TYR A 185 -33.93 -2.10 -2.61
CA TYR A 185 -34.60 -1.74 -3.85
C TYR A 185 -35.86 -2.56 -4.08
N GLU A 186 -35.78 -3.88 -3.92
CA GLU A 186 -36.94 -4.77 -4.08
C GLU A 186 -38.02 -4.50 -3.04
N ALA A 187 -37.64 -4.26 -1.78
CA ALA A 187 -38.57 -3.91 -0.72
C ALA A 187 -39.31 -2.60 -1.01
N GLU A 188 -38.61 -1.57 -1.53
CA GLU A 188 -39.24 -0.29 -1.90
C GLU A 188 -40.13 -0.43 -3.16
N ARG A 189 -39.68 -1.19 -4.15
CA ARG A 189 -40.42 -1.47 -5.39
C ARG A 189 -41.74 -2.20 -5.11
N ASN A 190 -41.71 -3.17 -4.20
CA ASN A 190 -42.86 -4.01 -3.89
C ASN A 190 -43.91 -3.31 -2.99
N LYS A 191 -43.64 -2.08 -2.53
CA LYS A 191 -44.67 -1.26 -1.86
C LYS A 191 -45.82 -0.93 -2.80
N MET A 192 -47.01 -0.79 -2.23
CA MET A 192 -48.20 -0.31 -2.95
C MET A 192 -47.92 1.04 -3.61
N ILE A 193 -48.48 1.28 -4.79
CA ILE A 193 -48.19 2.45 -5.65
C ILE A 193 -48.33 3.78 -4.90
N GLY A 194 -49.34 3.93 -4.01
CA GLY A 194 -49.53 5.14 -3.21
C GLY A 194 -48.57 5.32 -2.02
N LYS A 195 -47.77 4.31 -1.67
CA LYS A 195 -46.76 4.36 -0.59
C LYS A 195 -45.32 4.23 -1.12
N ARG A 196 -45.16 4.09 -2.44
CA ARG A 196 -43.86 3.94 -3.10
C ARG A 196 -43.21 5.31 -3.26
N ALA A 197 -42.03 5.49 -2.68
CA ALA A 197 -41.24 6.70 -2.91
C ALA A 197 -40.39 6.53 -4.17
N ASN A 198 -40.82 7.08 -5.31
CA ASN A 198 -40.11 6.96 -6.59
C ASN A 198 -38.69 7.57 -6.53
N GLU A 199 -38.51 8.71 -5.85
CA GLU A 199 -37.19 9.33 -5.64
C GLU A 199 -36.22 8.40 -4.91
N ARG A 200 -36.70 7.69 -3.88
CA ARG A 200 -35.90 6.69 -3.15
C ARG A 200 -35.54 5.51 -4.04
N LEU A 201 -36.44 5.12 -4.93
CA LEU A 201 -36.24 4.01 -5.86
C LEU A 201 -35.17 4.35 -6.90
N GLU A 202 -35.18 5.58 -7.44
CA GLU A 202 -34.14 6.10 -8.33
C GLU A 202 -32.77 6.19 -7.64
N LEU A 203 -32.72 6.69 -6.40
CA LEU A 203 -31.48 6.75 -5.62
C LEU A 203 -30.87 5.35 -5.40
N LEU A 204 -31.70 4.35 -5.08
CA LEU A 204 -31.24 2.97 -4.90
C LEU A 204 -30.75 2.36 -6.22
N LEU A 205 -31.37 2.71 -7.35
CA LEU A 205 -30.97 2.31 -8.69
C LEU A 205 -29.59 2.89 -9.06
N GLN A 206 -29.39 4.18 -8.77
CA GLN A 206 -28.12 4.87 -8.97
C GLN A 206 -27.01 4.27 -8.10
N LYS A 207 -27.26 4.06 -6.80
CA LYS A 207 -26.30 3.41 -5.90
C LYS A 207 -25.91 2.01 -6.35
N ARG A 208 -26.87 1.24 -6.89
CA ARG A 208 -26.59 -0.09 -7.43
C ARG A 208 -25.68 0.00 -8.65
N LYS A 209 -25.93 0.95 -9.56
CA LYS A 209 -25.09 1.16 -10.74
C LYS A 209 -23.66 1.50 -10.36
N GLU A 210 -23.47 2.47 -9.44
CA GLU A 210 -22.15 2.84 -8.91
C GLU A 210 -21.43 1.67 -8.24
N ALA A 211 -22.16 0.87 -7.46
CA ALA A 211 -21.58 -0.31 -6.83
C ALA A 211 -21.16 -1.36 -7.86
N SER A 212 -21.95 -1.57 -8.93
CA SER A 212 -21.60 -2.50 -10.01
C SER A 212 -20.34 -2.05 -10.78
N GLU A 213 -20.21 -0.76 -11.06
CA GLU A 213 -19.00 -0.18 -11.68
C GLU A 213 -17.75 -0.46 -10.83
N LYS A 214 -17.85 -0.28 -9.51
CA LYS A 214 -16.75 -0.60 -8.58
C LYS A 214 -16.37 -2.08 -8.53
N THR A 215 -17.29 -3.01 -8.82
CA THR A 215 -16.96 -4.45 -8.88
C THR A 215 -16.15 -4.81 -10.12
N ILE A 216 -16.34 -4.09 -11.23
CA ILE A 216 -15.57 -4.31 -12.47
C ILE A 216 -14.08 -4.09 -12.22
N PHE A 217 -13.73 -3.13 -11.35
CA PHE A 217 -12.35 -2.88 -10.93
C PHE A 217 -11.65 -4.13 -10.35
N PHE A 218 -12.39 -5.03 -9.69
CA PHE A 218 -11.84 -6.25 -9.09
C PHE A 218 -11.92 -7.50 -9.99
N SER A 219 -12.33 -7.34 -11.26
CA SER A 219 -12.50 -8.46 -12.20
C SER A 219 -11.25 -8.80 -13.04
N TRP A 220 -10.11 -8.15 -12.74
CA TRP A 220 -8.78 -8.45 -13.27
C TRP A 220 -8.07 -9.52 -12.42
#